data_AF-A0A972JUV5-F1
#
_entry.id   AF-A0A972JUV5-F1
#
_cell.length_a   1.000
_cell.length_b   1.000
_cell.length_c   1.000
_cell.angle_alpha   90.00
_cell.angle_beta   90.00
_cell.angle_gamma   90.00
#
_symmetry.space_group_name_H-M   'P 1'
#
loop_
_entity.id
_entity.type
_entity.pdbx_description
1 polymer ?
#
loop_
_entity_poly.entity_id
_entity_poly.type
_entity_poly.pdbx_seq_one_letter_code
_entity_poly.pdbx_strand_id
1 'polypeptide(L)' 'MWSDSIVGFGMYHYKYASGREGDWFIAGFSPRKQNLTLYIMAGFDQYDELLQRLGKHKTGSLVCISSNLPTSIL' A
#
# COMPACT_ATOMS: atom_id res chain seq x y z
N MET A 1 -2.96 10.32 9.69
CA MET A 1 -1.73 9.52 9.90
C MET A 1 -2.13 8.30 10.70
N TRP A 2 -1.73 7.09 10.28
CA TRP A 2 -2.19 5.82 10.87
C TRP A 2 -1.11 5.08 11.68
N SER A 3 0.14 5.51 11.53
CA SER A 3 1.32 5.10 12.28
C SER A 3 2.42 6.13 11.98
N ASP A 4 3.60 5.97 12.58
CA ASP A 4 4.79 6.83 12.39
C ASP A 4 5.21 6.96 10.92
N SER A 5 4.77 6.03 10.07
CA SER A 5 5.18 5.95 8.68
C SER A 5 4.05 5.61 7.71
N ILE A 6 2.79 5.75 8.11
CA ILE A 6 1.64 5.43 7.22
C ILE A 6 0.80 6.67 6.97
N VAL A 7 0.78 7.06 5.70
CA VAL A 7 -0.13 8.07 5.16
C VAL A 7 -1.31 7.33 4.55
N GLY A 8 -2.50 7.51 5.11
CA GLY A 8 -3.72 6.86 4.66
C GLY A 8 -4.77 7.88 4.29
N PHE A 9 -5.57 7.54 3.27
CA PHE A 9 -6.63 8.32 2.69
C PHE A 9 -7.96 7.56 2.79
N GLY A 10 -9.01 8.32 3.10
CA GLY A 10 -10.29 7.75 3.47
C GLY A 10 -10.23 7.00 4.80
N MET A 11 -11.41 6.58 5.26
CA MET A 11 -11.57 5.81 6.48
C MET A 11 -12.73 4.85 6.30
N TYR A 12 -12.57 3.61 6.76
CA TYR A 12 -13.65 2.65 6.88
C TYR A 12 -13.56 1.99 8.25
N HIS A 13 -14.71 1.80 8.88
CA HIS A 13 -14.84 1.06 10.12
C HIS A 13 -15.10 -0.40 9.78
N TYR A 14 -14.24 -1.31 10.21
CA TYR A 14 -14.43 -2.74 10.01
C TYR A 14 -14.97 -3.40 11.27
N LYS A 15 -15.76 -4.45 11.08
CA LYS A 15 -16.24 -5.30 12.15
C LYS A 15 -16.13 -6.76 11.73
N TYR A 16 -15.36 -7.53 12.49
CA TYR A 16 -15.25 -8.97 12.31
C TYR A 16 -16.37 -9.69 13.06
N ALA A 17 -16.72 -10.89 12.60
CA ALA A 17 -17.69 -11.76 13.26
C ALA A 17 -17.32 -12.11 14.72
N SER A 18 -16.03 -12.02 15.07
CA SER A 18 -15.52 -12.20 16.44
C SER A 18 -15.78 -11.02 17.36
N GLY A 19 -16.42 -9.94 16.88
CA GLY A 19 -16.70 -8.72 17.64
C GLY A 19 -15.55 -7.72 17.67
N ARG A 20 -14.39 -8.04 17.08
CA ARG A 20 -13.30 -7.07 16.90
C ARG A 20 -13.68 -6.05 15.84
N GLU A 21 -13.60 -4.78 16.20
CA GLU A 21 -13.82 -3.66 15.29
C GLU A 21 -12.70 -2.62 15.40
N GLY A 22 -12.63 -1.74 14.41
CA GLY A 22 -11.62 -0.71 14.35
C GLY A 22 -11.72 0.09 13.06
N ASP A 23 -11.01 1.22 13.03
CA ASP A 23 -10.91 2.05 11.85
C ASP A 23 -9.65 1.70 11.07
N TRP A 24 -9.75 1.79 9.75
CA TRP A 24 -8.62 1.69 8.85
C TRP A 24 -8.83 2.59 7.63
N PHE A 25 -7.76 2.86 6.88
CA PHE A 25 -7.84 3.69 5.67
C PHE A 25 -8.24 2.86 4.45
N ILE A 26 -8.87 3.49 3.48
CA ILE A 26 -9.31 2.83 2.24
C ILE A 26 -8.12 2.60 1.30
N ALA A 27 -7.22 3.57 1.21
CA ALA A 27 -5.98 3.48 0.46
C ALA A 27 -4.86 4.26 1.15
N GLY A 28 -3.62 3.80 1.06
CA GLY A 28 -2.53 4.48 1.73
C GLY A 28 -1.19 3.90 1.35
N PHE A 29 -0.13 4.54 1.84
CA PHE A 29 1.22 4.10 1.57
C PHE A 29 2.14 4.30 2.76
N SER A 30 3.20 3.51 2.76
CA SER A 30 4.21 3.54 3.80
C SER A 30 5.61 3.51 3.17
N PRO A 31 6.34 4.63 3.18
CA PRO A 31 7.72 4.64 2.72
C PRO A 31 8.60 3.87 3.72
N ARG A 32 9.54 3.09 3.18
CA ARG A 32 10.60 2.38 3.91
C ARG A 32 11.93 2.71 3.23
N LYS A 33 13.03 2.43 3.93
CA LYS A 33 14.40 2.75 3.46
C LYS A 33 14.73 2.21 2.05
N GLN A 34 14.18 1.07 1.65
CA GLN A 34 14.47 0.42 0.37
C GLN A 34 13.22 0.12 -0.47
N ASN A 35 12.04 0.35 0.07
CA ASN A 35 10.78 -0.06 -0.55
C ASN A 35 9.67 0.96 -0.25
N LEU A 36 8.67 1.00 -1.13
CA LEU A 36 7.41 1.71 -0.91
C LEU A 36 6.29 0.69 -0.88
N THR A 37 5.53 0.65 0.21
CA THR A 37 4.35 -0.22 0.33
C THR A 37 3.08 0.59 0.03
N LEU A 38 2.26 0.10 -0.89
CA LEU A 38 0.92 0.58 -1.21
C LEU A 38 -0.12 -0.38 -0.63
N TYR A 39 -1.12 0.18 0.04
CA TYR A 39 -2.28 -0.54 0.56
C TYR A 39 -3.51 -0.07 -0.21
N ILE A 40 -4.25 -1.02 -0.78
CA ILE A 40 -5.54 -0.77 -1.43
C ILE A 40 -6.51 -1.83 -0.91
N MET A 41 -7.51 -1.41 -0.14
CA MET A 41 -8.40 -2.34 0.55
C MET A 41 -9.31 -3.12 -0.41
N ALA A 42 -9.58 -2.57 -1.59
CA ALA A 42 -10.33 -3.24 -2.65
C ALA A 42 -9.55 -4.34 -3.37
N GLY A 43 -8.26 -4.53 -3.05
CA GLY A 43 -7.36 -5.41 -3.80
C GLY A 43 -6.80 -4.75 -5.06
N PHE A 44 -6.11 -5.55 -5.87
CA PHE A 44 -5.33 -5.06 -7.01
C PHE A 44 -5.74 -5.62 -8.37
N ASP A 45 -6.68 -6.57 -8.38
CA ASP A 45 -7.07 -7.35 -9.57
C ASP A 45 -7.60 -6.49 -10.73
N GLN A 46 -8.06 -5.27 -10.44
CA GLN A 46 -8.58 -4.35 -11.46
C GLN A 46 -7.52 -3.37 -12.00
N TYR A 47 -6.28 -3.45 -11.50
CA TYR A 47 -5.24 -2.45 -11.76
C TYR A 47 -4.03 -3.03 -12.50
N ASP A 48 -4.16 -4.18 -13.16
CA ASP A 48 -3.05 -4.87 -13.84
C ASP A 48 -2.24 -3.97 -14.77
N GLU A 49 -2.91 -3.16 -15.60
CA GLU A 49 -2.24 -2.21 -16.50
C GLU A 49 -1.41 -1.16 -15.74
N LEU A 50 -1.93 -0.66 -14.61
CA LEU A 50 -1.22 0.30 -13.77
C LEU A 50 -0.06 -0.36 -13.04
N LEU A 51 -0.24 -1.60 -12.57
CA LEU A 51 0.81 -2.38 -11.91
C LEU A 51 1.98 -2.65 -12.85
N GLN A 52 1.71 -2.95 -14.13
CA GLN A 52 2.76 -3.11 -15.13
C GLN A 52 3.61 -1.84 -15.29
N ARG A 53 3.00 -0.66 -15.18
CA ARG A 53 3.72 0.63 -15.29
C ARG A 53 4.58 0.96 -14.07
N LEU A 54 4.34 0.35 -12.91
CA LEU A 54 5.15 0.55 -11.71
C LEU A 54 6.54 -0.11 -11.79
N GLY A 55 6.76 -0.99 -12.77
CA GLY A 55 8.01 -1.76 -12.89
C GLY A 55 8.08 -2.90 -11.88
N LYS A 56 9.26 -3.17 -11.33
CA LYS A 56 9.47 -4.32 -10.43
C LYS A 56 8.72 -4.14 -9.11
N HIS A 57 7.71 -4.97 -8.90
CA HIS A 57 6.90 -4.97 -7.68
C HIS A 57 6.56 -6.40 -7.23
N LYS A 58 6.08 -6.54 -6.00
CA LYS A 58 5.50 -7.77 -5.45
C LYS A 58 4.06 -7.50 -5.05
N THR A 59 3.14 -8.38 -5.46
CA THR A 59 1.71 -8.32 -5.15
C THR A 59 1.33 -9.31 -4.03
N GLY A 60 0.31 -8.95 -3.25
CA GLY A 60 -0.29 -9.69 -2.14
C GLY A 60 -1.51 -8.90 -1.63
N SER A 61 -1.85 -8.96 -0.34
CA SER A 61 -2.84 -8.01 0.27
C SER A 61 -2.37 -6.54 0.25
N LEU A 62 -1.17 -6.29 -0.25
CA LEU A 62 -0.49 -5.01 -0.40
C LEU A 62 0.49 -5.12 -1.57
N VAL A 63 0.84 -3.99 -2.18
CA VAL A 63 1.86 -3.91 -3.24
C VAL A 63 3.12 -3.31 -2.66
N CYS A 64 4.24 -4.00 -2.84
CA CYS A 64 5.57 -3.51 -2.44
C CYS A 64 6.39 -3.21 -3.69
N ILE A 65 6.83 -1.96 -3.81
CA ILE A 65 7.70 -1.47 -4.88
C ILE A 65 9.10 -1.35 -4.32
N SER A 66 10.07 -2.01 -4.95
CA SER A 66 11.48 -1.88 -4.58
C SER A 66 12.14 -0.78 -5.39
N SER A 67 12.81 0.15 -4.71
CA SER A 67 13.58 1.19 -5.39
C SER A 67 14.89 0.59 -5.93
N ASN A 68 14.89 0.08 -7.15
CA ASN A 68 16.12 -0.07 -7.93
C ASN A 68 16.39 1.24 -8.68
N LEU A 69 16.36 2.37 -7.96
CA LEU A 69 16.78 3.64 -8.54
C LEU A 69 18.28 3.52 -8.82
N PRO A 70 18.75 3.61 -10.08
CA PRO A 70 20.16 3.74 -10.32
C PRO A 70 20.61 5.01 -9.57
N THR A 71 21.64 4.88 -8.74
CA THR A 71 22.20 5.94 -7.88
C THR A 71 22.84 7.09 -8.70
N SER A 72 22.48 7.26 -9.96
CA SER A 72 23.14 8.14 -10.94
C SER A 72 22.30 9.35 -11.35
N ILE A 73 21.38 9.82 -10.51
CA ILE A 73 20.77 11.14 -10.63
C ILE A 73 20.84 11.85 -9.27
N LEU A 74 22.06 12.25 -8.92
CA LEU A 74 22.40 13.40 -8.07
C LEU A 74 23.63 14.07 -8.70
#